data_AF-A0A843BZM3-F1
#
_entry.id   AF-A0A843BZM3-F1
#
_cell.length_a   1.000
_cell.length_b   1.000
_cell.length_c   1.000
_cell.angle_alpha   90.00
_cell.angle_beta   90.00
_cell.angle_gamma   90.00
#
_symmetry.space_group_name_H-M   'P 1'
#
loop_
_entity.id
_entity.type
_entity.pdbx_description
1 polymer ?
#
loop_
_entity_poly.entity_id
_entity_poly.type
_entity_poly.pdbx_seq_one_letter_code
_entity_poly.pdbx_strand_id
1 'polypeptide(L)'
;MPLNETLEGIISKEVYKGVKMRCKIHYDFSELPEDVIEKIKTDKDFKKSYQKKLSEQLQRLCYEDLEVIDIFPASNCLEIKYTAYYRGNKQYPEVHLKTLLAAYADSGRDVRDPEVFDALVERARQDLGEKYRDCKEKRLKHFATLFKKAIDRESVTG
;
A
#
# COMPACT_ATOMS: atom_id res chain seq x y z
N MET A 1 -1.97 4.05 22.00
CA MET A 1 -2.28 3.18 20.86
C MET A 1 -1.42 1.94 21.03
N PRO A 2 -1.88 0.71 20.73
CA PRO A 2 -1.02 -0.48 20.79
C PRO A 2 0.24 -0.26 19.94
N LEU A 3 1.42 -0.58 20.48
CA LEU A 3 2.71 -0.36 19.80
C LEU A 3 2.69 -0.85 18.34
N ASN A 4 2.11 -2.03 18.09
CA ASN A 4 2.00 -2.58 16.74
C ASN A 4 1.21 -1.69 15.78
N GLU A 5 0.13 -1.03 16.22
CA GLU A 5 -0.64 -0.09 15.39
C GLU A 5 0.15 1.18 15.09
N THR A 6 0.86 1.72 16.09
CA THR A 6 1.74 2.89 15.93
C THR A 6 2.83 2.62 14.89
N LEU A 7 3.50 1.47 14.99
CA LEU A 7 4.56 1.07 14.06
C LEU A 7 4.00 0.75 12.65
N GLU A 8 2.85 0.07 12.56
CA GLU A 8 2.18 -0.20 11.28
C GLU A 8 1.76 1.10 10.58
N GLY A 9 1.31 2.12 11.33
CA GLY A 9 0.98 3.43 10.80
C GLY A 9 2.19 4.15 10.19
N ILE A 10 3.39 3.97 10.76
CA ILE A 10 4.64 4.53 10.22
C ILE A 10 5.03 3.83 8.91
N ILE A 11 4.97 2.49 8.89
CA ILE A 11 5.22 1.72 7.66
C ILE A 11 4.21 2.13 6.57
N SER A 12 2.93 2.24 6.93
CA SER A 12 1.84 2.71 6.06
C SER A 12 2.16 4.06 5.42
N LYS A 13 2.61 5.04 6.20
CA LYS A 13 2.95 6.38 5.70
C LYS A 13 4.18 6.40 4.79
N GLU A 14 5.23 5.65 5.12
CA GLU A 14 6.50 5.70 4.38
C GLU A 14 6.58 4.75 3.19
N VAL A 15 6.02 3.54 3.31
CA VAL A 15 6.11 2.48 2.31
C VAL A 15 4.91 2.49 1.38
N TYR A 16 3.69 2.61 1.92
CA TYR A 16 2.46 2.54 1.14
C TYR A 16 2.11 3.93 0.60
N LYS A 17 3.08 4.53 -0.10
CA LYS A 17 2.85 5.75 -0.87
C LYS A 17 1.96 5.37 -2.05
N GLY A 18 0.76 5.93 -2.07
CA GLY A 18 -0.17 5.74 -3.17
C GLY A 18 0.45 6.24 -4.47
N VAL A 19 0.64 5.35 -5.44
CA VAL A 19 1.08 5.72 -6.79
C VAL A 19 -0.14 5.71 -7.68
N LYS A 20 -0.40 6.83 -8.35
CA LYS A 20 -1.43 6.90 -9.39
C LYS A 20 -0.95 6.07 -10.58
N MET A 21 -1.57 4.92 -10.77
CA MET A 21 -1.31 4.02 -11.87
C MET A 21 -2.36 4.26 -12.95
N ARG A 22 -1.94 4.11 -14.21
CA ARG A 22 -2.83 4.06 -15.37
C ARG A 22 -2.54 2.75 -16.10
N CYS A 23 -3.57 1.95 -16.34
CA CYS A 23 -3.41 0.69 -17.05
C CYS A 23 -4.63 0.37 -17.90
N LYS A 24 -4.44 -0.54 -18.86
CA LYS A 24 -5.54 -1.15 -19.61
C LYS A 24 -5.89 -2.48 -18.96
N ILE A 25 -7.16 -2.66 -18.66
CA ILE A 25 -7.70 -3.92 -18.13
C ILE A 25 -8.69 -4.51 -19.13
N HIS A 26 -8.78 -5.83 -19.15
CA HIS A 26 -9.82 -6.50 -19.91
C HIS A 26 -11.19 -6.22 -19.27
N TYR A 27 -12.18 -5.97 -20.12
CA TYR A 27 -13.56 -5.78 -19.70
C TYR A 27 -14.47 -6.39 -20.75
N ASP A 28 -15.32 -7.30 -20.29
CA ASP A 28 -16.23 -8.01 -21.17
C ASP A 28 -17.44 -7.12 -21.49
N PHE A 29 -17.52 -6.67 -22.73
CA PHE A 29 -18.66 -5.89 -23.22
C PHE A 29 -19.80 -6.79 -23.73
N SER A 30 -19.60 -8.11 -23.83
CA SER A 30 -20.63 -9.02 -24.37
C SER A 30 -21.88 -9.10 -23.49
N GLU A 31 -21.75 -8.76 -22.20
CA GLU A 31 -22.88 -8.66 -21.27
C GLU A 31 -23.72 -7.38 -21.48
N LEU A 32 -23.24 -6.44 -22.30
CA LEU A 32 -23.96 -5.21 -22.58
C LEU A 32 -24.85 -5.34 -23.83
N PRO A 33 -26.04 -4.72 -23.83
CA PRO A 33 -26.85 -4.61 -25.03
C PRO A 33 -26.08 -3.99 -26.21
N GLU A 34 -26.28 -4.51 -27.42
CA GLU A 34 -25.60 -4.03 -28.63
C GLU A 34 -25.82 -2.53 -28.87
N ASP A 35 -27.01 -2.00 -28.56
CA ASP A 35 -27.33 -0.58 -28.70
C ASP A 35 -26.50 0.31 -27.76
N VAL A 36 -26.16 -0.20 -26.57
CA VAL A 36 -25.28 0.49 -25.61
C VAL A 36 -23.85 0.49 -26.13
N ILE A 37 -23.38 -0.62 -26.68
CA ILE A 37 -22.04 -0.73 -27.28
C ILE A 37 -21.91 0.23 -28.46
N GLU A 38 -22.93 0.31 -29.31
CA GLU A 38 -22.95 1.22 -30.45
C GLU A 38 -22.92 2.68 -30.02
N LYS A 39 -23.73 3.08 -29.02
CA LYS A 39 -23.71 4.43 -28.45
C LYS A 39 -22.35 4.78 -27.82
N ILE A 40 -21.70 3.84 -27.14
CA ILE A 40 -20.34 4.05 -26.61
C ILE A 40 -19.34 4.37 -27.74
N LYS A 41 -19.51 3.77 -28.93
CA LYS A 41 -18.61 3.98 -30.07
C LYS A 41 -18.88 5.29 -30.80
N THR A 42 -20.14 5.69 -30.94
CA THR A 42 -20.58 6.76 -31.84
C THR A 42 -20.91 8.08 -31.13
N ASP A 43 -21.39 8.02 -29.89
CA ASP A 43 -21.83 9.18 -29.11
C ASP A 43 -20.82 9.50 -28.00
N LYS A 44 -20.12 10.63 -28.14
CA LYS A 44 -19.10 11.09 -27.19
C LYS A 44 -19.69 11.47 -25.83
N ASP A 45 -20.89 12.05 -25.81
CA ASP A 45 -21.53 12.49 -24.58
C ASP A 45 -22.09 11.30 -23.81
N PHE A 46 -22.69 10.35 -24.53
CA PHE A 46 -23.07 9.06 -23.95
C PHE A 46 -21.86 8.32 -23.40
N LYS A 47 -20.76 8.23 -24.17
CA LYS A 47 -19.52 7.59 -23.74
C LYS A 47 -18.99 8.21 -22.44
N LYS A 48 -18.95 9.53 -22.33
CA LYS A 48 -18.49 10.25 -21.13
C LYS A 48 -19.40 10.01 -19.93
N SER A 49 -20.72 10.04 -20.13
CA SER A 49 -21.70 9.70 -19.10
C SER A 49 -21.53 8.26 -18.61
N TYR A 50 -21.32 7.33 -19.55
CA TYR A 50 -21.12 5.92 -19.26
C TYR A 50 -19.80 5.65 -18.53
N GLN A 51 -18.70 6.33 -18.89
CA GLN A 51 -17.42 6.29 -18.15
C GLN A 51 -17.60 6.65 -16.68
N LYS A 52 -18.34 7.74 -16.40
CA LYS A 52 -18.61 8.17 -15.03
C LYS A 52 -19.43 7.13 -14.27
N LYS A 53 -20.51 6.63 -14.88
CA LYS A 53 -21.34 5.57 -14.29
C LYS A 53 -20.53 4.32 -13.95
N LEU A 54 -19.68 3.88 -14.88
CA LEU A 54 -18.85 2.69 -14.69
C LEU A 54 -17.78 2.91 -13.61
N SER A 55 -17.20 4.11 -13.53
CA SER A 55 -16.29 4.49 -12.45
C SER A 55 -16.98 4.40 -11.09
N GLU A 56 -18.17 4.98 -10.94
CA GLU A 56 -18.95 4.94 -9.69
C GLU A 56 -19.32 3.50 -9.29
N GLN A 57 -19.65 2.64 -10.26
CA GLN A 57 -19.92 1.22 -10.01
C GLN A 57 -18.68 0.49 -9.49
N LEU A 58 -17.52 0.69 -10.15
CA LEU A 58 -16.26 0.06 -9.74
C LEU A 58 -15.78 0.56 -8.38
N GLN A 59 -15.99 1.84 -8.06
CA GLN A 59 -15.69 2.42 -6.76
C GLN A 59 -16.50 1.77 -5.63
N ARG A 60 -17.78 1.47 -5.86
CA ARG A 60 -18.64 0.74 -4.90
C ARG A 60 -18.19 -0.70 -4.66
N LEU A 61 -17.43 -1.30 -5.58
CA LEU A 61 -16.94 -2.68 -5.52
C LEU A 61 -15.55 -2.80 -4.86
N CYS A 62 -15.13 -1.80 -4.06
CA CYS A 62 -13.87 -1.73 -3.29
C CYS A 62 -12.66 -1.06 -3.98
N TYR A 63 -12.86 -0.26 -5.02
CA TYR A 63 -11.79 0.54 -5.64
C TYR A 63 -12.03 2.04 -5.44
N GLU A 64 -11.87 2.53 -4.21
CA GLU A 64 -12.33 3.86 -3.75
C GLU A 64 -11.94 5.04 -4.67
N ASP A 65 -10.80 4.96 -5.36
CA ASP A 65 -10.30 6.03 -6.21
C ASP A 65 -10.14 5.65 -7.70
N LEU A 66 -10.73 4.52 -8.12
CA LEU A 66 -10.65 4.08 -9.50
C LEU A 66 -11.50 4.97 -10.42
N GLU A 67 -10.89 5.42 -11.50
CA GLU A 67 -11.47 6.24 -12.56
C GLU A 67 -11.32 5.52 -13.90
N VAL A 68 -12.42 5.36 -14.64
CA VAL A 68 -12.40 4.90 -16.03
C VAL A 68 -12.06 6.09 -16.92
N ILE A 69 -10.86 6.06 -17.49
CA ILE A 69 -10.33 7.10 -18.37
C ILE A 69 -10.86 6.95 -19.79
N ASP A 70 -10.89 5.70 -20.28
CA ASP A 70 -11.40 5.43 -21.62
C ASP A 70 -11.99 4.02 -21.75
N ILE A 71 -12.83 3.84 -22.77
CA ILE A 71 -13.56 2.62 -23.08
C ILE A 71 -13.23 2.22 -24.53
N PHE A 72 -12.72 1.01 -24.70
CA PHE A 72 -12.33 0.44 -25.99
C PHE A 72 -13.11 -0.85 -26.27
N PRO A 73 -14.37 -0.75 -26.76
CA PRO A 73 -15.17 -1.94 -27.04
C PRO A 73 -14.55 -2.83 -28.13
N ALA A 74 -13.80 -2.26 -29.07
CA ALA A 74 -13.18 -3.03 -30.16
C ALA A 74 -12.07 -3.99 -29.68
N SER A 75 -11.43 -3.69 -28.55
CA SER A 75 -10.38 -4.52 -27.96
C SER A 75 -10.80 -5.13 -26.62
N ASN A 76 -12.08 -5.02 -26.25
CA ASN A 76 -12.61 -5.44 -24.95
C ASN A 76 -11.75 -4.96 -23.77
N CYS A 77 -11.43 -3.66 -23.76
CA CYS A 77 -10.60 -3.08 -22.72
C CYS A 77 -11.20 -1.78 -22.17
N LEU A 78 -10.94 -1.55 -20.88
CA LEU A 78 -11.02 -0.23 -20.26
C LEU A 78 -9.61 0.28 -20.03
N GLU A 79 -9.43 1.58 -20.18
CA GLU A 79 -8.30 2.26 -19.57
C GLU A 79 -8.75 2.86 -18.26
N ILE A 80 -8.09 2.46 -17.18
CA ILE A 80 -8.41 2.87 -15.83
C ILE A 80 -7.22 3.60 -15.21
N LYS A 81 -7.53 4.39 -14.20
CA LYS A 81 -6.58 5.02 -13.31
C LYS A 81 -7.01 4.74 -11.88
N TYR A 82 -6.07 4.37 -11.03
CA TYR A 82 -6.34 4.09 -9.62
C TYR A 82 -5.07 4.30 -8.81
N THR A 83 -5.21 4.44 -7.48
CA THR A 83 -4.06 4.47 -6.58
C THR A 83 -3.68 3.04 -6.24
N ALA A 84 -2.57 2.60 -6.82
CA ALA A 84 -1.94 1.37 -6.37
C ALA A 84 -1.16 1.67 -5.09
N TYR A 85 -1.48 0.93 -4.04
CA TYR A 85 -0.65 0.87 -2.85
C TYR A 85 0.35 -0.26 -3.05
N TYR A 86 1.63 0.05 -2.94
CA TYR A 86 2.66 -0.99 -2.94
C TYR A 86 2.47 -1.87 -1.71
N ARG A 87 1.78 -3.01 -1.84
CA ARG A 87 1.80 -4.06 -0.83
C ARG A 87 3.19 -4.68 -0.83
N GLY A 88 4.08 -4.09 -0.04
CA GLY A 88 5.39 -4.66 0.24
C GLY A 88 5.22 -6.11 0.69
N ASN A 89 5.87 -7.02 -0.03
CA ASN A 89 6.04 -8.41 0.37
C ASN A 89 6.58 -8.49 1.82
N LYS A 90 6.21 -9.49 2.61
CA LYS A 90 6.61 -9.65 4.03
C LYS A 90 8.14 -9.88 4.25
N GLN A 91 8.97 -9.65 3.23
CA GLN A 91 10.42 -9.84 3.21
C GLN A 91 11.22 -8.52 3.40
N TYR A 92 10.58 -7.45 3.89
CA TYR A 92 11.25 -6.15 4.07
C TYR A 92 11.72 -5.89 5.52
N PRO A 93 12.90 -5.26 5.70
CA PRO A 93 13.53 -5.02 7.00
C PRO A 93 12.62 -4.36 8.06
N GLU A 94 11.75 -3.45 7.64
CA GLU A 94 10.86 -2.70 8.52
C GLU A 94 9.72 -3.53 9.10
N VAL A 95 9.19 -4.48 8.32
CA VAL A 95 8.14 -5.40 8.79
C VAL A 95 8.74 -6.39 9.79
N HIS A 96 9.96 -6.84 9.54
CA HIS A 96 10.71 -7.70 10.45
C HIS A 96 11.02 -7.00 11.77
N LEU A 97 11.59 -5.79 11.71
CA LEU A 97 11.88 -4.99 12.91
C LEU A 97 10.61 -4.69 13.72
N LYS A 98 9.51 -4.34 13.07
CA LYS A 98 8.21 -4.15 13.75
C LYS A 98 7.79 -5.41 14.50
N THR A 99 7.85 -6.56 13.83
CA THR A 99 7.43 -7.84 14.41
C THR A 99 8.26 -8.19 15.63
N LEU A 100 9.58 -7.98 15.57
CA LEU A 100 10.49 -8.17 16.70
C LEU A 100 10.14 -7.24 17.88
N LEU A 101 9.91 -5.95 17.61
CA LEU A 101 9.54 -4.97 18.65
C LEU A 101 8.21 -5.31 19.32
N ALA A 102 7.18 -5.66 18.53
CA ALA A 102 5.87 -6.04 19.07
C ALA A 102 5.96 -7.31 19.93
N ALA A 103 6.62 -8.36 19.43
CA ALA A 103 6.78 -9.61 20.17
C ALA A 103 7.54 -9.43 21.50
N TYR A 104 8.57 -8.58 21.52
CA TYR A 104 9.33 -8.31 22.73
C TYR A 104 8.54 -7.49 23.75
N ALA A 105 7.79 -6.48 23.29
CA ALA A 105 6.86 -5.74 24.14
C ALA A 105 5.78 -6.66 24.74
N ASP A 106 5.20 -7.55 23.94
CA ASP A 106 4.18 -8.53 24.38
C ASP A 106 4.77 -9.53 25.40
N SER A 107 6.07 -9.82 25.32
CA SER A 107 6.79 -10.65 26.30
C SER A 107 7.16 -9.91 27.60
N GLY A 108 6.74 -8.65 27.75
CA GLY A 108 7.00 -7.83 28.93
C GLY A 108 8.40 -7.19 28.97
N ARG A 109 9.16 -7.20 27.87
CA ARG A 109 10.41 -6.46 27.78
C ARG A 109 10.15 -5.01 27.42
N ASP A 110 10.87 -4.11 28.07
CA ASP A 110 10.78 -2.69 27.75
C ASP A 110 11.56 -2.37 26.47
N VAL A 111 10.83 -2.23 25.36
CA VAL A 111 11.42 -1.84 24.07
C VAL A 111 11.81 -0.36 24.01
N ARG A 112 11.52 0.43 25.06
CA ARG A 112 11.99 1.81 25.23
C ARG A 112 13.41 1.86 25.78
N ASP A 113 13.85 0.80 26.44
CA ASP A 113 15.23 0.67 26.88
C ASP A 113 16.14 0.73 25.64
N PRO A 114 17.06 1.72 25.55
CA PRO A 114 17.98 1.85 24.43
C PRO A 114 18.77 0.57 24.15
N GLU A 115 19.17 -0.18 25.19
CA GLU A 115 19.95 -1.41 25.02
C GLU A 115 19.09 -2.52 24.40
N VAL A 116 17.84 -2.65 24.85
CA VAL A 116 16.88 -3.61 24.28
C VAL A 116 16.55 -3.25 22.84
N PHE A 117 16.30 -1.98 22.56
CA PHE A 117 15.98 -1.50 21.22
C PHE A 117 17.14 -1.74 20.25
N ASP A 118 18.35 -1.35 20.62
CA ASP A 118 19.54 -1.47 19.76
C ASP A 118 19.87 -2.95 19.52
N ALA A 119 19.69 -3.83 20.52
CA ALA A 119 19.83 -5.27 20.35
C ALA A 119 18.82 -5.86 19.34
N LEU A 120 17.57 -5.38 19.33
CA LEU A 120 16.55 -5.81 18.37
C LEU A 120 16.86 -5.31 16.95
N VAL A 121 17.41 -4.10 16.80
CA VAL A 121 17.86 -3.58 15.50
C VAL A 121 19.02 -4.41 14.94
N GLU A 122 20.01 -4.76 15.77
CA GLU A 122 21.13 -5.60 15.33
C GLU A 122 20.68 -7.02 15.00
N ARG A 123 19.73 -7.59 15.75
CA ARG A 123 19.10 -8.86 15.39
C ARG A 123 18.41 -8.78 14.03
N ALA A 124 17.60 -7.73 13.80
CA ALA A 124 16.95 -7.51 12.52
C ALA A 124 17.96 -7.35 11.37
N ARG A 125 19.13 -6.76 11.64
CA ARG A 125 20.23 -6.59 10.68
C ARG A 125 20.89 -7.91 10.30
N GLN A 126 21.14 -8.78 11.28
CA GLN A 126 21.71 -10.12 11.04
C GLN A 126 20.77 -10.97 10.16
N ASP A 127 19.46 -10.82 10.35
CA ASP A 127 18.43 -11.58 9.62
C ASP A 127 18.23 -11.12 8.16
N LEU A 128 18.88 -10.04 7.69
CA LEU A 128 18.68 -9.49 6.34
C LEU A 128 19.19 -10.37 5.18
N GLY A 129 20.07 -11.33 5.49
CA GLY A 129 20.80 -12.13 4.50
C GLY A 129 21.82 -11.31 3.69
N GLU A 130 22.74 -11.99 3.02
CA GLU A 130 23.84 -11.31 2.29
C GLU A 130 23.40 -10.67 0.97
N LYS A 131 22.43 -11.30 0.28
CA LYS A 131 21.90 -10.80 -0.98
C LYS A 131 21.12 -9.51 -0.72
N TYR A 132 21.68 -8.38 -1.17
CA TYR A 132 21.14 -7.02 -1.00
C TYR A 132 21.33 -6.37 0.39
N ARG A 133 22.37 -6.76 1.14
CA ARG A 133 22.66 -6.24 2.49
C ARG A 133 22.70 -4.71 2.54
N ASP A 134 23.39 -4.03 1.63
CA ASP A 134 23.58 -2.58 1.70
C ASP A 134 22.28 -1.77 1.55
N CYS A 135 21.39 -2.15 0.63
CA CYS A 135 20.13 -1.42 0.45
C CYS A 135 19.12 -1.75 1.54
N LYS A 136 19.10 -2.99 2.02
CA LYS A 136 18.26 -3.41 3.16
C LYS A 136 18.73 -2.78 4.47
N GLU A 137 20.04 -2.62 4.68
CA GLU A 137 20.58 -2.00 5.89
C GLU A 137 20.25 -0.49 5.94
N LYS A 138 20.36 0.24 4.83
CA LYS A 138 19.92 1.64 4.76
C LYS A 138 18.44 1.78 5.09
N ARG A 139 17.60 0.90 4.54
CA ARG A 139 16.15 0.87 4.83
C ARG A 139 15.87 0.52 6.29
N LEU A 140 16.56 -0.47 6.85
CA LEU A 140 16.46 -0.83 8.27
C LEU A 140 16.82 0.35 9.18
N LYS A 141 17.94 1.02 8.94
CA LYS A 141 18.38 2.19 9.72
C LYS A 141 17.35 3.33 9.68
N HIS A 142 16.76 3.57 8.51
CA HIS A 142 15.70 4.56 8.36
C HIS A 142 14.48 4.22 9.24
N PHE A 143 13.96 3.00 9.15
CA PHE A 143 12.81 2.59 9.96
C PHE A 143 13.11 2.46 11.45
N ALA A 144 14.31 2.01 11.84
CA ALA A 144 14.75 2.01 13.23
C ALA A 144 14.71 3.43 13.83
N THR A 145 15.16 4.43 13.07
CA THR A 145 15.11 5.84 13.48
C THR A 145 13.67 6.33 13.65
N LEU A 146 12.78 5.98 12.73
CA LEU A 146 11.37 6.39 12.80
C LEU A 146 10.64 5.71 13.96
N PHE A 147 10.88 4.42 14.18
CA PHE A 147 10.28 3.67 15.27
C PHE A 147 10.75 4.16 16.64
N LYS A 148 12.06 4.40 16.82
CA LYS A 148 12.61 4.96 18.05
C LYS A 148 11.94 6.30 18.41
N LYS A 149 11.88 7.22 17.44
CA LYS A 149 11.18 8.51 17.60
C LYS A 149 9.70 8.37 17.97
N ALA A 150 9.02 7.36 17.48
CA ALA A 150 7.60 7.16 17.79
C ALA A 150 7.40 6.59 19.19
N ILE A 151 8.22 5.62 19.57
CA ILE A 151 8.26 5.02 20.90
C ILE A 151 8.58 6.08 21.97
N ASP A 152 9.57 6.95 21.70
CA ASP A 152 9.97 8.05 22.56
C ASP A 152 8.92 9.19 22.64
N ARG A 153 8.00 9.28 21.69
CA ARG A 153 6.93 10.29 21.71
C ARG A 153 5.72 9.85 22.53
N GLU A 154 5.40 8.56 22.51
CA GLU A 154 4.33 8.01 23.34
C GLU A 154 4.63 8.13 24.86
N SER A 155 5.90 8.26 25.26
CA SER A 155 6.29 8.45 26.66
C SER A 155 6.09 9.89 27.18
N VAL A 156 5.89 10.89 26.31
CA VAL A 156 5.75 12.31 26.69
C VAL A 156 4.28 12.71 26.89
N THR A 157 3.34 11.93 26.34
CA THR A 157 1.89 12.17 26.43
C THR A 157 1.16 11.20 27.38
N GLY A 158 1.89 10.37 28.12
CA GLY A 158 1.38 9.40 29.08
C GLY A 158 1.50 9.87 30.52
#